data_AF-A0A931HB09-F1
#
_entry.id   AF-A0A931HB09-F1
#
_cell.length_a   1.000
_cell.length_b   1.000
_cell.length_c   1.000
_cell.angle_alpha   90.00
_cell.angle_beta   90.00
_cell.angle_gamma   90.00
#
_symmetry.space_group_name_H-M   'P 1'
#
loop_
_entity.id
_entity.type
_entity.pdbx_description
1 polymer ?
#
loop_
_entity_poly.entity_id
_entity_poly.type
_entity_poly.pdbx_seq_one_letter_code
_entity_poly.pdbx_strand_id
1 'polypeptide(L)' 'MGSKRLDSISDFNRYGYDLRVTCRCGHVGRIDSKALTAQCVARGLSRQMHAIERRLRCAKCGARDVKCGPAER' A
#
# COMPACT_ATOMS: atom_id res chain seq x y z
N MET A 1 -21.73 6.57 -12.38
CA MET A 1 -21.42 6.05 -11.02
C MET A 1 -19.92 5.87 -10.87
N GLY A 2 -19.21 6.91 -10.40
CA GLY A 2 -17.76 6.85 -10.19
C GLY A 2 -17.47 6.17 -8.86
N SER A 3 -17.23 4.87 -8.88
CA SER A 3 -16.69 4.14 -7.72
C SER A 3 -15.40 4.85 -7.32
N LYS A 4 -15.36 5.54 -6.18
CA LYS A 4 -14.12 6.06 -5.57
C LYS A 4 -13.29 4.87 -5.12
N ARG A 5 -12.77 4.12 -6.10
CA ARG A 5 -11.74 3.10 -5.89
C ARG A 5 -10.50 3.91 -5.58
N LEU A 6 -10.05 3.83 -4.34
CA LEU A 6 -8.71 4.24 -3.97
C LEU A 6 -7.74 3.30 -4.72
N ASP A 7 -7.56 3.49 -6.02
CA ASP A 7 -6.72 2.63 -6.88
C ASP A 7 -5.24 2.99 -6.73
N SER A 8 -4.95 4.15 -6.15
CA SER A 8 -3.61 4.73 -6.09
C SER A 8 -3.27 5.27 -4.72
N ILE A 9 -2.00 5.13 -4.31
CA ILE A 9 -1.50 5.64 -3.03
C ILE A 9 -1.66 7.14 -2.89
N SER A 10 -1.60 7.89 -4.00
CA SER A 10 -1.85 9.33 -3.99
C SER A 10 -3.22 9.68 -3.41
N ASP A 11 -4.22 8.81 -3.60
CA ASP A 11 -5.57 8.98 -3.05
C ASP A 11 -5.55 8.76 -1.53
N PHE A 12 -4.90 7.70 -1.05
CA PHE A 12 -4.67 7.47 0.40
C PHE A 12 -3.98 8.66 1.06
N ASN A 13 -2.92 9.19 0.44
CA ASN A 13 -2.21 10.37 0.93
C ASN A 13 -3.09 11.62 0.92
N ARG A 14 -3.98 11.78 -0.07
CA ARG A 14 -4.90 12.92 -0.15
C ARG A 14 -5.97 12.88 0.95
N TYR A 15 -6.40 11.69 1.35
CA TYR A 15 -7.35 11.51 2.45
C TYR A 15 -6.68 11.37 3.83
N GLY A 16 -5.35 11.28 3.88
CA GLY A 16 -4.61 11.11 5.14
C GLY A 16 -4.72 9.71 5.75
N TYR A 17 -5.07 8.69 4.95
CA TYR A 17 -5.06 7.30 5.40
C TYR A 17 -3.67 6.70 5.27
N ASP A 18 -3.30 5.83 6.21
CA ASP A 18 -2.10 5.01 6.13
C ASP A 18 -2.36 3.70 5.39
N LEU A 19 -1.33 3.11 4.80
CA LEU A 19 -1.43 1.81 4.14
C LEU A 19 -1.17 0.70 5.16
N ARG A 20 -2.22 -0.02 5.53
CA ARG A 20 -2.08 -1.25 6.32
C ARG A 20 -1.90 -2.43 5.39
N VAL A 21 -0.80 -3.16 5.58
CA VAL A 21 -0.44 -4.35 4.83
C VAL A 21 -0.50 -5.55 5.76
N THR A 22 -1.42 -6.47 5.52
CA THR A 22 -1.55 -7.69 6.31
C THR A 22 -1.18 -8.89 5.47
N CYS A 23 -0.14 -9.61 5.88
CA CYS A 23 0.24 -10.87 5.27
C CYS A 23 -0.58 -12.03 5.83
N ARG A 24 -0.78 -13.07 5.02
CA ARG A 24 -1.42 -14.32 5.43
C ARG A 24 -0.75 -15.02 6.62
N CYS A 25 0.55 -14.77 6.85
CA CYS A 25 1.26 -15.30 8.03
C CYS A 25 0.89 -14.61 9.35
N GLY A 26 -0.01 -13.62 9.32
CA GLY A 26 -0.39 -12.81 10.49
C GLY A 26 0.49 -11.58 10.71
N HIS A 27 1.49 -11.35 9.86
CA HIS A 27 2.32 -10.14 9.94
C HIS A 27 1.55 -8.92 9.43
N VAL A 28 1.36 -7.93 10.29
CA VAL A 28 0.75 -6.65 9.95
C VAL A 28 1.85 -5.59 9.92
N GLY A 29 2.01 -4.93 8.78
CA GLY A 29 2.84 -3.74 8.62
C GLY A 29 1.94 -2.52 8.40
N ARG A 30 2.32 -1.39 8.98
CA ARG A 30 1.78 -0.08 8.59
C ARG A 30 2.85 0.64 7.79
N ILE A 31 2.44 1.19 6.66
CA ILE A 31 3.31 1.98 5.79
C ILE A 31 2.70 3.36 5.64
N ASP A 32 3.49 4.37 5.95
CA ASP A 32 3.09 5.76 5.75
C ASP A 32 2.90 6.03 4.25
N SER A 33 1.71 6.50 3.89
CA SER A 33 1.30 6.73 2.50
C SER A 33 2.14 7.81 1.82
N LYS A 34 2.61 8.81 2.58
CA LYS A 34 3.46 9.88 2.07
C LYS A 34 4.86 9.37 1.77
N ALA A 35 5.44 8.60 2.69
CA ALA A 35 6.74 7.95 2.52
C ALA A 35 6.70 6.95 1.35
N LEU A 36 5.63 6.17 1.22
CA LEU A 36 5.46 5.21 0.14
C LEU A 36 5.27 5.89 -1.23
N THR A 37 4.54 7.02 -1.27
CA THR A 37 4.43 7.87 -2.47
C THR A 37 5.80 8.41 -2.87
N ALA A 38 6.55 8.98 -1.92
CA ALA A 38 7.89 9.52 -2.17
C ALA A 38 8.85 8.43 -2.68
N GLN A 39 8.82 7.23 -2.09
CA GLN A 39 9.60 6.09 -2.58
C GLN A 39 9.17 5.67 -3.99
N CYS A 40 7.87 5.63 -4.28
CA CYS A 40 7.38 5.31 -5.61
C CYS A 40 7.88 6.31 -6.65
N VAL A 41 7.80 7.61 -6.36
CA VAL A 41 8.30 8.67 -7.24
C VAL A 41 9.82 8.55 -7.42
N ALA A 42 10.57 8.41 -6.34
CA ALA A 42 12.03 8.31 -6.36
C ALA A 42 12.53 7.09 -7.15
N ARG A 43 11.80 5.97 -7.09
CA ARG A 43 12.15 4.72 -7.80
C ARG A 43 11.46 4.57 -9.16
N GLY A 44 10.68 5.57 -9.61
CA GLY A 44 9.92 5.49 -10.86
C GLY A 44 8.86 4.37 -10.87
N LEU A 45 8.36 3.98 -9.71
CA LEU A 45 7.40 2.88 -9.55
C LEU A 45 5.97 3.36 -9.81
N SER A 46 5.15 2.43 -10.30
CA SER A 46 3.71 2.62 -10.47
C SER A 46 3.04 2.91 -9.13
N ARG A 47 2.26 3.98 -9.07
CA ARG A 47 1.54 4.43 -7.86
C ARG A 47 0.22 3.68 -7.63
N GLN A 48 -0.12 2.77 -8.55
CA GLN A 48 -1.30 1.92 -8.45
C GLN A 48 -1.13 0.91 -7.32
N MET A 49 -2.12 0.80 -6.44
CA MET A 49 -2.14 -0.14 -5.33
C MET A 49 -1.88 -1.56 -5.82
N HIS A 50 -2.54 -1.98 -6.90
CA HIS A 50 -2.40 -3.34 -7.39
C HIS A 50 -0.96 -3.68 -7.83
N ALA A 51 -0.23 -2.71 -8.39
CA ALA A 51 1.18 -2.89 -8.74
C ALA A 51 2.07 -2.95 -7.49
N ILE A 52 1.69 -2.23 -6.44
CA ILE A 52 2.42 -2.16 -5.17
C ILE A 52 2.17 -3.41 -4.33
N GLU A 53 0.93 -3.89 -4.26
CA GLU A 53 0.56 -5.17 -3.66
C GLU A 53 1.37 -6.33 -4.24
N ARG A 54 1.49 -6.40 -5.57
CA ARG A 54 2.30 -7.44 -6.23
C ARG A 54 3.80 -7.34 -5.94
N ARG A 55 4.30 -6.16 -5.59
CA ARG A 55 5.71 -5.91 -5.26
C ARG A 55 6.01 -6.05 -3.77
N LEU A 56 5.00 -5.84 -2.92
CA LEU A 56 5.14 -5.98 -1.48
C LEU A 56 5.43 -7.43 -1.12
N ARG A 57 6.42 -7.60 -0.26
CA ARG A 57 6.85 -8.89 0.26
C ARG A 57 6.87 -8.79 1.77
N CYS A 58 6.30 -9.79 2.44
CA CYS A 58 6.42 -9.89 3.88
C CYS A 58 7.88 -10.10 4.27
N ALA A 59 8.43 -9.24 5.12
CA ALA A 59 9.79 -9.38 5.64
C ALA A 59 9.95 -10.65 6.51
N LYS A 60 8.85 -11.13 7.13
CA LYS A 60 8.87 -12.27 8.04
C LYS A 60 8.82 -13.62 7.31
N CYS A 61 7.92 -13.79 6.34
CA CYS A 61 7.74 -15.07 5.64
C CYS A 61 8.16 -15.06 4.16
N GLY A 62 8.51 -13.91 3.58
CA GLY A 62 8.90 -13.79 2.18
C GLY A 62 7.75 -13.94 1.17
N ALA A 63 6.52 -14.20 1.62
CA ALA A 63 5.35 -14.29 0.77
C ALA A 63 4.97 -12.93 0.18
N ARG A 64 4.43 -12.94 -1.04
CA ARG A 64 3.86 -11.77 -1.74
C ARG A 64 2.35 -11.70 -1.62
N ASP A 65 1.75 -12.66 -0.91
CA ASP A 65 0.33 -12.69 -0.60
C ASP A 65 0.05 -11.79 0.60
N VAL A 66 -0.10 -10.50 0.31
CA VAL A 66 -0.41 -9.46 1.28
C VAL A 66 -1.69 -8.75 0.87
N LYS A 67 -2.57 -8.49 1.84
CA LYS A 67 -3.75 -7.65 1.66
C LYS A 67 -3.41 -6.23 2.06
N CYS A 68 -3.54 -5.28 1.13
CA CYS A 68 -3.46 -3.87 1.45
C CYS A 68 -4.86 -3.30 1.71
N GLY A 69 -4.97 -2.45 2.71
CA GLY A 69 -6.20 -1.73 3.01
C GLY A 69 -5.91 -0.37 3.64
N PRO A 70 -6.88 0.55 3.61
CA PRO A 70 -6.81 1.77 4.38
C PRO A 70 -6.74 1.45 5.86
N ALA A 71 -5.80 2.07 6.57
CA ALA A 71 -5.90 2.25 8.00
C ALA A 71 -6.17 3.73 8.29
N GLU A 72 -7.23 3.98 9.05
CA GLU A 72 -7.42 5.23 9.76
C GLU A 72 -6.25 5.46 10.73
N ARG A 73 -5.80 6.71 10.78
CA ARG A 73 -4.63 7.15 11.54
C ARG A 73 -5.00 7.53 12.97
#